data_AF-A0A934HPE5-F1
#
_entry.id   AF-A0A934HPE5-F1
#
_cell.length_a   1.000
_cell.length_b   1.000
_cell.length_c   1.000
_cell.angle_alpha   90.00
_cell.angle_beta   90.00
_cell.angle_gamma   90.00
#
_symmetry.space_group_name_H-M   'P 1'
#
loop_
_entity.id
_entity.type
_entity.pdbx_description
1 polymer ?
#
loop_
_entity_poly.entity_id
_entity_poly.type
_entity_poly.pdbx_seq_one_letter_code
_entity_poly.pdbx_strand_id
1 'polypeptide(L)'
;MASSGIQPLEAGVVTTRKGRNIYKNGTDRQLWTDEKARELAADEKHGRGKEARAERDYRKGIPQTFEQAGQIDATIKTDAAFAKVAGDVWTGTRKSRDVIAVGRTPEVLKMLGAKDLPLTIAPEVIEKAGQGKHKLPLEAIKALPVAIRDPLMIFDSAMEKNALVVLLGIEHKGKPVIAALHLDKIEGRYAVNRVASVHGKEIGEIRSFLEKRLLRYWDEKRAKGWFQSAGLQFYQPMPIEGTIPSPKTILSKTDLVKYEQAALRAQRR
;
A
#
# COMPACT_ATOMS: atom_id res chain seq x y z
N MET A 1 36.79 -13.00 -25.52
CA MET A 1 37.17 -14.44 -25.41
C MET A 1 36.25 -15.10 -24.41
N ALA A 2 35.62 -16.22 -24.78
CA ALA A 2 34.80 -17.02 -23.87
C ALA A 2 35.70 -17.60 -22.76
N SER A 3 35.33 -17.37 -21.51
CA SER A 3 36.08 -17.88 -20.35
C SER A 3 35.59 -19.28 -20.02
N SER A 4 36.48 -20.28 -20.08
CA SER A 4 36.16 -21.67 -19.69
C SER A 4 35.95 -21.84 -18.18
N GLY A 5 36.17 -20.78 -17.38
CA GLY A 5 35.99 -20.80 -15.92
C GLY A 5 37.04 -21.60 -15.13
N ILE A 6 37.97 -22.28 -15.81
CA ILE A 6 38.99 -23.18 -15.21
C ILE A 6 40.41 -22.61 -15.38
N GLN A 7 40.57 -21.55 -16.17
CA GLN A 7 41.88 -20.96 -16.42
C GLN A 7 42.52 -20.46 -15.11
N PRO A 8 43.73 -20.94 -14.77
CA PRO A 8 44.48 -20.46 -13.62
C PRO A 8 44.77 -18.97 -13.78
N LEU A 9 44.80 -18.25 -12.65
CA LEU A 9 45.17 -16.84 -12.65
C LEU A 9 46.70 -16.75 -12.77
N GLU A 10 47.19 -15.95 -13.71
CA GLU A 10 48.61 -15.60 -13.75
C GLU A 10 48.99 -14.80 -12.49
N ALA A 11 50.11 -15.19 -11.88
CA ALA A 11 50.59 -14.56 -10.65
C ALA A 11 50.82 -13.05 -10.87
N GLY A 12 50.19 -12.22 -10.05
CA GLY A 12 50.31 -10.76 -10.10
C GLY A 12 49.18 -10.00 -10.80
N VAL A 13 48.22 -10.71 -11.43
CA VAL A 13 47.09 -10.06 -12.11
C VAL A 13 45.88 -9.96 -11.19
N VAL A 14 45.43 -8.73 -10.91
CA VAL A 14 44.18 -8.47 -10.19
C VAL A 14 43.01 -8.53 -11.17
N THR A 15 42.06 -9.44 -10.97
CA THR A 15 40.84 -9.52 -11.78
C THR A 15 39.58 -9.56 -10.92
N THR A 16 38.53 -8.85 -11.34
CA THR A 16 37.27 -8.75 -10.61
C THR A 16 36.29 -9.82 -11.08
N ARG A 17 36.33 -11.03 -10.51
CA ARG A 17 35.34 -12.09 -10.79
C ARG A 17 34.17 -12.00 -9.80
N LYS A 18 32.97 -11.70 -10.32
CA LYS A 18 31.76 -11.55 -9.49
C LYS A 18 31.18 -12.92 -9.14
N GLY A 19 31.08 -13.22 -7.84
CA GLY A 19 30.19 -14.25 -7.30
C GLY A 19 30.83 -15.57 -6.84
N ARG A 20 31.34 -15.54 -5.59
CA ARG A 20 31.39 -16.62 -4.57
C ARG A 20 32.30 -17.86 -4.70
N ASN A 21 32.73 -18.25 -3.49
CA ASN A 21 33.24 -19.53 -2.98
C ASN A 21 34.55 -20.05 -3.57
N ILE A 22 35.62 -19.78 -2.83
CA ILE A 22 36.86 -20.55 -2.85
C ILE A 22 36.55 -21.91 -2.19
N TYR A 23 36.81 -22.99 -2.92
CA TYR A 23 36.51 -24.37 -2.55
C TYR A 23 37.40 -24.80 -1.38
N LYS A 24 36.82 -24.94 -0.18
CA LYS A 24 37.54 -25.43 0.99
C LYS A 24 37.68 -26.97 1.01
N ASN A 25 36.91 -27.70 0.20
CA ASN A 25 36.78 -29.17 0.30
C ASN A 25 36.87 -29.93 -1.05
N GLY A 26 37.74 -29.52 -1.99
CA GLY A 26 38.02 -30.33 -3.21
C GLY A 26 36.81 -30.56 -4.14
N THR A 27 35.88 -29.62 -4.20
CA THR A 27 34.72 -29.70 -5.09
C THR A 27 35.04 -29.03 -6.43
N ASP A 28 35.30 -29.83 -7.47
CA ASP A 28 35.54 -29.31 -8.82
C ASP A 28 34.25 -28.91 -9.51
N ARG A 29 34.35 -27.89 -10.39
CA ARG A 29 33.23 -27.53 -11.26
C ARG A 29 33.08 -28.61 -12.34
N GLN A 30 31.90 -29.21 -12.46
CA GLN A 30 31.57 -30.04 -13.61
C GLN A 30 31.59 -29.19 -14.88
N LEU A 31 32.19 -29.73 -15.95
CA LEU A 31 32.08 -29.16 -17.28
C LEU A 31 30.62 -29.24 -17.74
N TRP A 32 30.10 -28.13 -18.26
CA TRP A 32 28.83 -28.16 -18.96
C TRP A 32 29.02 -28.86 -20.29
N THR A 33 28.16 -29.84 -20.58
CA THR A 33 28.17 -30.59 -21.85
C THR A 33 27.70 -29.75 -23.03
N ASP A 34 26.84 -28.74 -22.79
CA ASP A 34 26.33 -27.78 -23.77
C ASP A 34 26.21 -26.40 -23.11
N GLU A 35 26.52 -25.36 -23.87
CA GLU A 35 26.43 -23.95 -23.46
C GLU A 35 24.97 -23.54 -23.19
N LYS A 36 24.00 -24.13 -23.91
CA LYS A 36 22.57 -23.93 -23.64
C LYS A 36 22.14 -24.44 -22.26
N ALA A 37 22.71 -25.56 -21.82
CA ALA A 37 22.42 -26.11 -20.48
C ALA A 37 22.99 -25.20 -19.37
N ARG A 38 24.15 -24.58 -19.63
CA ARG A 38 24.74 -23.57 -18.74
C ARG A 38 23.85 -22.34 -18.62
N GLU A 39 23.31 -21.85 -19.73
CA GLU A 39 22.40 -20.68 -19.75
C GLU A 39 21.10 -20.97 -19.00
N LEU A 40 20.46 -22.11 -19.23
CA LEU A 40 19.24 -22.52 -18.51
C LEU A 40 19.47 -22.57 -16.99
N ALA A 41 20.56 -23.21 -16.55
CA ALA A 41 20.91 -23.29 -15.13
C ALA A 41 21.27 -21.93 -14.54
N ALA A 42 21.90 -21.05 -15.32
CA ALA A 42 22.19 -19.68 -14.90
C ALA A 42 20.89 -18.86 -14.75
N ASP A 43 19.98 -18.95 -15.71
CA ASP A 43 18.69 -18.26 -15.70
C ASP A 43 17.82 -18.74 -14.54
N GLU A 44 17.76 -20.04 -14.28
CA GLU A 44 17.07 -20.61 -13.14
C GLU A 44 17.65 -20.09 -11.80
N LYS A 45 18.99 -20.12 -11.66
CA LYS A 45 19.69 -19.58 -10.48
C LYS A 45 19.44 -18.09 -10.31
N HIS A 46 19.45 -17.32 -11.40
CA HIS A 46 19.18 -15.90 -11.38
C HIS A 46 17.72 -15.61 -11.04
N GLY A 47 16.77 -16.42 -11.53
CA GLY A 47 15.35 -16.39 -11.18
C GLY A 47 15.14 -16.62 -9.68
N ARG A 48 15.63 -17.76 -9.16
CA ARG A 48 15.59 -18.09 -7.72
C ARG A 48 16.22 -17.00 -6.86
N GLY A 49 17.33 -16.44 -7.32
CA GLY A 49 18.00 -15.33 -6.64
C GLY A 49 17.19 -14.02 -6.67
N LYS A 50 16.50 -13.71 -7.77
CA LYS A 50 15.60 -12.54 -7.88
C LYS A 50 14.40 -12.71 -6.95
N GLU A 51 13.81 -13.90 -6.90
CA GLU A 51 12.70 -14.24 -5.99
C GLU A 51 13.11 -14.15 -4.53
N ALA A 52 14.24 -14.75 -4.12
CA ALA A 52 14.72 -14.68 -2.75
C ALA A 52 15.08 -13.25 -2.31
N ARG A 53 15.56 -12.41 -3.25
CA ARG A 53 15.78 -10.98 -2.98
C ARG A 53 14.44 -10.25 -2.81
N ALA A 54 13.48 -10.47 -3.70
CA ALA A 54 12.14 -9.91 -3.57
C ALA A 54 11.46 -10.31 -2.25
N GLU A 55 11.60 -11.56 -1.81
CA GLU A 55 11.08 -12.06 -0.54
C GLU A 55 11.77 -11.41 0.66
N ARG A 56 13.10 -11.31 0.66
CA ARG A 56 13.86 -10.63 1.72
C ARG A 56 13.48 -9.14 1.79
N ASP A 57 13.34 -8.51 0.65
CA ASP A 57 13.10 -7.09 0.56
C ASP A 57 11.63 -6.78 0.95
N TYR A 58 10.68 -7.66 0.63
CA TYR A 58 9.32 -7.69 1.21
C TYR A 58 9.33 -7.88 2.73
N ARG A 59 10.15 -8.82 3.25
CA ARG A 59 10.32 -9.04 4.71
C ARG A 59 10.93 -7.83 5.43
N LYS A 60 11.74 -7.03 4.74
CA LYS A 60 12.27 -5.76 5.27
C LYS A 60 11.27 -4.61 5.17
N GLY A 61 10.39 -4.62 4.18
CA GLY A 61 9.34 -3.61 3.96
C GLY A 61 8.15 -3.74 4.92
N ILE A 62 7.87 -4.95 5.42
CA ILE A 62 6.93 -5.17 6.52
C ILE A 62 7.68 -5.04 7.87
N PRO A 63 7.29 -4.12 8.77
CA PRO A 63 7.87 -4.10 10.11
C PRO A 63 7.60 -5.42 10.84
N GLN A 64 8.66 -6.11 11.26
CA GLN A 64 8.62 -7.42 11.96
C GLN A 64 8.18 -7.35 13.44
N THR A 65 7.52 -6.29 13.88
CA THR A 65 7.04 -6.14 15.26
C THR A 65 5.59 -5.70 15.25
N PHE A 66 4.68 -6.67 15.29
CA PHE A 66 3.26 -6.45 15.60
C PHE A 66 2.82 -7.19 16.86
N GLU A 67 3.76 -7.56 17.73
CA GLU A 67 3.45 -8.08 19.04
C GLU A 67 3.70 -7.02 20.11
N GLN A 68 2.58 -6.50 20.62
CA GLN A 68 2.40 -5.89 21.95
C GLN A 68 3.29 -4.69 22.32
N ALA A 69 2.92 -3.53 21.81
CA ALA A 69 3.10 -2.25 22.51
C ALA A 69 1.80 -1.44 22.31
N GLY A 70 1.43 -0.57 23.26
CA GLY A 70 0.18 0.19 23.23
C GLY A 70 -0.15 0.71 21.83
N GLN A 71 -1.34 0.37 21.32
CA GLN A 71 -1.72 0.57 19.91
C GLN A 71 -1.43 1.99 19.39
N ILE A 72 -1.48 3.01 20.26
CA ILE A 72 -1.28 4.41 19.91
C ILE A 72 0.20 4.70 19.61
N ASP A 73 1.13 4.26 20.47
CA ASP A 73 2.58 4.47 20.28
C ASP A 73 3.14 3.73 19.08
N ALA A 74 2.65 2.50 18.84
CA ALA A 74 3.01 1.74 17.65
C ALA A 74 2.50 2.41 16.37
N THR A 75 1.29 2.98 16.40
CA THR A 75 0.70 3.69 15.27
C THR A 75 1.47 4.97 14.94
N ILE A 76 1.79 5.80 15.94
CA ILE A 76 2.57 7.04 15.75
C ILE A 76 3.96 6.73 15.18
N LYS A 77 4.63 5.70 15.70
CA LYS A 77 5.93 5.24 15.17
C LYS A 77 5.81 4.76 13.73
N THR A 78 4.73 4.07 13.38
CA THR A 78 4.47 3.60 12.01
C THR A 78 4.22 4.77 11.06
N ASP A 79 3.42 5.76 11.47
CA ASP A 79 3.13 6.96 10.68
C ASP A 79 4.41 7.78 10.43
N ALA A 80 5.25 7.95 11.46
CA ALA A 80 6.55 8.60 11.34
C ALA A 80 7.52 7.82 10.42
N ALA A 81 7.53 6.49 10.54
CA ALA A 81 8.34 5.63 9.67
C ALA A 81 7.90 5.74 8.21
N PHE A 82 6.59 5.73 7.96
CA PHE A 82 6.02 5.94 6.63
C PHE A 82 6.42 7.31 6.07
N ALA A 83 6.27 8.38 6.86
CA ALA A 83 6.59 9.74 6.45
C ALA A 83 8.07 9.89 6.04
N LYS A 84 8.98 9.25 6.79
CA LYS A 84 10.40 9.18 6.45
C LYS A 84 10.62 8.46 5.12
N VAL A 85 10.04 7.27 4.97
CA VAL A 85 10.16 6.47 3.74
C VAL A 85 9.60 7.21 2.52
N ALA A 86 8.46 7.89 2.66
CA ALA A 86 7.88 8.70 1.60
C ALA A 86 8.82 9.84 1.19
N GLY A 87 9.51 10.47 2.14
CA GLY A 87 10.56 11.47 1.87
C GLY A 87 11.79 10.87 1.17
N ASP A 88 12.21 9.67 1.54
CA ASP A 88 13.34 8.98 0.89
C ASP A 88 13.01 8.59 -0.56
N VAL A 89 11.77 8.19 -0.83
CA VAL A 89 11.28 7.95 -2.21
C VAL A 89 11.21 9.27 -2.98
N TRP A 90 10.67 10.32 -2.36
CA TRP A 90 10.55 11.65 -2.97
C TRP A 90 11.89 12.24 -3.43
N THR A 91 12.93 12.05 -2.62
CA THR A 91 14.28 12.54 -2.92
C THR A 91 15.06 11.61 -3.86
N GLY A 92 14.49 10.46 -4.23
CA GLY A 92 15.17 9.43 -5.02
C GLY A 92 16.26 8.67 -4.24
N THR A 93 16.40 8.91 -2.93
CA THR A 93 17.35 8.23 -2.05
C THR A 93 17.03 6.74 -1.95
N ARG A 94 15.73 6.39 -1.96
CA ARG A 94 15.27 5.00 -1.96
C ARG A 94 14.99 4.53 -3.38
N LYS A 95 15.89 3.69 -3.91
CA LYS A 95 15.74 3.03 -5.23
C LYS A 95 14.90 1.75 -5.22
N SER A 96 14.32 1.39 -4.07
CA SER A 96 13.72 0.06 -3.94
C SER A 96 12.36 -0.01 -4.62
N ARG A 97 12.10 -1.12 -5.33
CA ARG A 97 10.77 -1.51 -5.84
C ARG A 97 9.88 -2.10 -4.75
N ASP A 98 10.40 -2.22 -3.53
CA ASP A 98 9.68 -2.86 -2.43
C ASP A 98 8.42 -2.10 -2.08
N VAL A 99 7.40 -2.90 -1.80
CA VAL A 99 6.15 -2.46 -1.23
C VAL A 99 6.43 -1.80 0.13
N ILE A 100 5.88 -0.61 0.32
CA ILE A 100 6.03 0.19 1.54
C ILE A 100 4.82 -0.04 2.43
N ALA A 101 5.03 -0.38 3.69
CA ALA A 101 3.97 -0.44 4.68
C ALA A 101 3.47 0.98 5.00
N VAL A 102 2.17 1.22 4.77
CA VAL A 102 1.44 2.42 5.22
C VAL A 102 1.00 2.25 6.66
N GLY A 103 0.63 1.02 7.04
CA GLY A 103 0.16 0.68 8.38
C GLY A 103 -0.59 -0.66 8.39
N ARG A 104 -1.52 -0.84 9.34
CA ARG A 104 -2.52 -1.91 9.30
C ARG A 104 -3.84 -1.38 8.75
N THR A 105 -4.75 -2.28 8.37
CA THR A 105 -6.13 -1.93 8.02
C THR A 105 -6.80 -1.14 9.16
N PRO A 106 -7.20 0.13 8.94
CA PRO A 106 -7.92 0.90 9.94
C PRO A 106 -9.28 0.29 10.30
N GLU A 107 -9.75 0.58 11.51
CA GLU A 107 -11.04 0.10 12.04
C GLU A 107 -12.21 0.45 11.12
N VAL A 108 -12.21 1.65 10.52
CA VAL A 108 -13.24 2.07 9.56
C VAL A 108 -13.31 1.16 8.34
N LEU A 109 -12.19 0.62 7.85
CA LEU A 109 -12.19 -0.34 6.75
C LEU A 109 -12.58 -1.73 7.21
N LYS A 110 -12.16 -2.15 8.41
CA LYS A 110 -12.52 -3.46 9.00
C LYS A 110 -14.01 -3.57 9.27
N MET A 111 -14.62 -2.50 9.78
CA MET A 111 -16.07 -2.38 9.96
C MET A 111 -16.83 -2.55 8.63
N LEU A 112 -16.23 -2.15 7.51
CA LEU A 112 -16.79 -2.32 6.17
C LEU A 112 -16.54 -3.71 5.55
N GLY A 113 -15.87 -4.60 6.28
CA GLY A 113 -15.59 -5.99 5.89
C GLY A 113 -14.18 -6.23 5.35
N ALA A 114 -13.28 -5.24 5.35
CA ALA A 114 -11.89 -5.47 4.98
C ALA A 114 -11.18 -6.34 6.02
N LYS A 115 -10.34 -7.29 5.58
CA LYS A 115 -9.55 -8.11 6.51
C LYS A 115 -8.47 -7.27 7.20
N ASP A 116 -8.12 -7.67 8.42
CA ASP A 116 -7.00 -7.08 9.16
C ASP A 116 -5.66 -7.56 8.59
N LEU A 117 -5.24 -6.90 7.51
CA LEU A 117 -4.03 -7.17 6.74
C LEU A 117 -3.11 -5.94 6.77
N PRO A 118 -1.83 -6.10 6.42
CA PRO A 118 -0.96 -4.95 6.17
C PRO A 118 -1.56 -4.05 5.08
N LEU A 119 -1.61 -2.74 5.34
CA LEU A 119 -1.94 -1.73 4.35
C LEU A 119 -0.63 -1.26 3.70
N THR A 120 -0.55 -1.39 2.38
CA THR A 120 0.70 -1.14 1.65
C THR A 120 0.53 -0.19 0.47
N ILE A 121 1.63 0.40 0.03
CA ILE A 121 1.69 1.25 -1.16
C ILE A 121 2.98 0.98 -1.94
N ALA A 122 2.91 0.96 -3.26
CA ALA A 122 4.09 0.83 -4.09
C ALA A 122 4.80 2.20 -4.23
N PRO A 123 6.15 2.25 -4.29
CA PRO A 123 6.91 3.48 -4.51
C PRO A 123 6.45 4.25 -5.75
N GLU A 124 6.15 3.55 -6.84
CA GLU A 124 5.63 4.16 -8.07
C GLU A 124 4.30 4.92 -7.87
N VAL A 125 3.47 4.50 -6.91
CA VAL A 125 2.22 5.20 -6.59
C VAL A 125 2.54 6.51 -5.89
N ILE A 126 3.52 6.53 -4.98
CA ILE A 126 4.01 7.76 -4.32
C ILE A 126 4.57 8.73 -5.36
N GLU A 127 5.42 8.24 -6.26
CA GLU A 127 6.01 9.03 -7.35
C GLU A 127 4.92 9.62 -8.26
N LYS A 128 3.97 8.79 -8.74
CA LYS A 128 2.85 9.24 -9.59
C LYS A 128 1.94 10.24 -8.88
N ALA A 129 1.70 10.04 -7.59
CA ALA A 129 0.86 10.89 -6.76
C ALA A 129 1.43 12.30 -6.63
N GLY A 130 2.75 12.45 -6.46
CA GLY A 130 3.30 13.78 -6.19
C GLY A 130 4.30 14.37 -7.17
N GLN A 131 5.20 13.61 -7.79
CA GLN A 131 6.12 14.17 -8.81
C GLN A 131 5.60 13.94 -10.24
N GLY A 132 4.77 12.91 -10.43
CA GLY A 132 4.21 12.55 -11.72
C GLY A 132 2.93 13.30 -12.06
N LYS A 133 1.87 12.54 -12.32
CA LYS A 133 0.64 13.04 -12.95
C LYS A 133 -0.20 13.94 -12.04
N HIS A 134 -0.23 13.66 -10.73
CA HIS A 134 -1.21 14.27 -9.83
C HIS A 134 -0.66 15.44 -9.01
N LYS A 135 0.67 15.60 -8.98
CA LYS A 135 1.37 16.75 -8.40
C LYS A 135 1.00 17.09 -6.94
N LEU A 136 0.58 16.10 -6.15
CA LEU A 136 0.32 16.27 -4.71
C LEU A 136 1.60 16.67 -3.96
N PRO A 137 1.51 17.54 -2.94
CA PRO A 137 2.66 17.92 -2.15
C PRO A 137 3.12 16.74 -1.29
N LEU A 138 4.41 16.68 -0.98
CA LEU A 138 4.99 15.64 -0.13
C LEU A 138 4.26 15.51 1.21
N GLU A 139 3.86 16.62 1.82
CA GLU A 139 3.14 16.61 3.10
C GLU A 139 1.76 15.92 3.00
N ALA A 140 1.06 16.05 1.87
CA ALA A 140 -0.19 15.31 1.65
C ALA A 140 0.07 13.79 1.54
N ILE A 141 1.19 13.39 0.92
CA ILE A 141 1.58 11.98 0.84
C ILE A 141 1.94 11.45 2.23
N LYS A 142 2.76 12.17 2.99
CA LYS A 142 3.14 11.78 4.36
C LYS A 142 1.93 11.63 5.28
N ALA A 143 0.88 12.43 5.07
CA ALA A 143 -0.36 12.37 5.84
C ALA A 143 -1.28 11.19 5.48
N LEU A 144 -0.97 10.39 4.45
CA LEU A 144 -1.84 9.29 3.99
C LEU A 144 -2.23 8.28 5.08
N PRO A 145 -1.32 7.78 5.94
CA PRO A 145 -1.70 6.82 6.98
C PRO A 145 -2.80 7.37 7.90
N VAL A 146 -2.67 8.64 8.31
CA VAL A 146 -3.64 9.33 9.18
C VAL A 146 -4.93 9.61 8.42
N ALA A 147 -4.83 10.10 7.18
CA ALA A 147 -6.00 10.45 6.38
C ALA A 147 -6.86 9.24 5.97
N ILE A 148 -6.24 8.08 5.74
CA ILE A 148 -6.96 6.83 5.44
C ILE A 148 -7.61 6.26 6.73
N ARG A 149 -7.01 6.50 7.90
CA ARG A 149 -7.55 6.08 9.20
C ARG A 149 -8.81 6.85 9.59
N ASP A 150 -8.88 8.13 9.24
CA ASP A 150 -10.02 9.01 9.54
C ASP A 150 -10.58 9.73 8.29
N PRO A 151 -11.19 8.97 7.36
CA PRO A 151 -11.65 9.50 6.08
C PRO A 151 -12.97 10.27 6.20
N LEU A 152 -13.25 11.12 5.20
CA LEU A 152 -14.55 11.81 5.10
C LEU A 152 -15.64 10.87 4.64
N MET A 153 -15.37 10.08 3.60
CA MET A 153 -16.31 9.12 3.02
C MET A 153 -15.56 7.93 2.44
N ILE A 154 -16.25 6.80 2.34
CA ILE A 154 -15.77 5.61 1.64
C ILE A 154 -16.86 5.11 0.70
N PHE A 155 -16.47 4.78 -0.52
CA PHE A 155 -17.33 4.27 -1.57
C PHE A 155 -16.85 2.88 -2.02
N ASP A 156 -17.77 2.03 -2.46
CA ASP A 156 -17.45 0.85 -3.27
C ASP A 156 -16.85 1.32 -4.61
N SER A 157 -15.85 0.59 -5.12
CA SER A 157 -15.31 0.87 -6.46
C SER A 157 -16.31 0.46 -7.54
N ALA A 158 -16.53 1.35 -8.52
CA ALA A 158 -17.39 1.07 -9.66
C ALA A 158 -16.74 0.12 -10.70
N MET A 159 -15.41 0.07 -10.74
CA MET A 159 -14.64 -0.60 -11.81
C MET A 159 -13.94 -1.87 -11.34
N GLU A 160 -13.57 -1.94 -10.06
CA GLU A 160 -12.74 -3.01 -9.51
C GLU A 160 -13.49 -3.75 -8.41
N LYS A 161 -13.55 -5.08 -8.51
CA LYS A 161 -14.13 -5.91 -7.45
C LYS A 161 -13.21 -5.89 -6.23
N ASN A 162 -13.81 -5.94 -5.04
CA ASN A 162 -13.09 -5.91 -3.77
C ASN A 162 -12.17 -4.69 -3.64
N ALA A 163 -12.63 -3.53 -4.10
CA ALA A 163 -11.92 -2.28 -4.01
C ALA A 163 -12.81 -1.19 -3.42
N LEU A 164 -12.18 -0.27 -2.69
CA LEU A 164 -12.81 0.87 -2.07
C LEU A 164 -12.18 2.16 -2.60
N VAL A 165 -12.98 3.22 -2.69
CA VAL A 165 -12.50 4.58 -2.95
C VAL A 165 -12.70 5.37 -1.66
N VAL A 166 -11.61 5.85 -1.09
CA VAL A 166 -11.60 6.59 0.18
C VAL A 166 -11.41 8.07 -0.11
N LEU A 167 -12.41 8.87 0.23
CA LEU A 167 -12.34 10.33 0.19
C LEU A 167 -11.64 10.83 1.45
N LEU A 168 -10.47 11.44 1.28
CA LEU A 168 -9.64 11.92 2.38
C LEU A 168 -10.07 13.33 2.81
N GLY A 169 -9.70 13.71 4.03
CA GLY A 169 -9.82 15.10 4.51
C GLY A 169 -8.72 16.04 3.98
N ILE A 170 -8.20 15.78 2.78
CA ILE A 170 -7.09 16.52 2.16
C ILE A 170 -7.61 17.13 0.86
N GLU A 171 -7.24 18.38 0.61
CA GLU A 171 -7.48 19.06 -0.65
C GLU A 171 -6.16 19.47 -1.31
N HIS A 172 -6.11 19.41 -2.64
CA HIS A 172 -5.00 19.95 -3.40
C HIS A 172 -5.51 20.64 -4.66
N LYS A 173 -5.16 21.93 -4.82
CA LYS A 173 -5.54 22.75 -5.99
C LYS A 173 -7.05 22.79 -6.24
N GLY A 174 -7.85 22.97 -5.20
CA GLY A 174 -9.32 23.00 -5.31
C GLY A 174 -9.97 21.63 -5.51
N LYS A 175 -9.19 20.54 -5.48
CA LYS A 175 -9.71 19.18 -5.69
C LYS A 175 -9.57 18.35 -4.43
N PRO A 176 -10.65 17.67 -3.97
CA PRO A 176 -10.54 16.69 -2.90
C PRO A 176 -9.62 15.54 -3.32
N VAL A 177 -8.84 15.03 -2.38
CA VAL A 177 -7.94 13.89 -2.62
C VAL A 177 -8.64 12.59 -2.27
N ILE A 178 -8.56 11.61 -3.17
CA ILE A 178 -9.02 10.25 -2.94
C ILE A 178 -7.85 9.26 -2.90
N ALA A 179 -8.02 8.17 -2.16
CA ALA A 179 -7.17 6.99 -2.22
C ALA A 179 -8.00 5.78 -2.71
N ALA A 180 -7.56 5.12 -3.78
CA ALA A 180 -8.16 3.86 -4.23
C ALA A 180 -7.46 2.69 -3.54
N LEU A 181 -8.21 1.83 -2.88
CA LEU A 181 -7.73 0.67 -2.14
C LEU A 181 -8.19 -0.61 -2.81
N HIS A 182 -7.27 -1.52 -3.09
CA HIS A 182 -7.58 -2.91 -3.49
C HIS A 182 -7.42 -3.80 -2.28
N LEU A 183 -8.49 -4.49 -1.88
CA LEU A 183 -8.51 -5.34 -0.70
C LEU A 183 -8.10 -6.77 -1.03
N ASP A 184 -7.54 -7.45 -0.03
CA ASP A 184 -7.16 -8.88 -0.08
C ASP A 184 -6.31 -9.26 -1.31
N LYS A 185 -5.40 -8.39 -1.75
CA LYS A 185 -4.48 -8.68 -2.87
C LYS A 185 -3.35 -9.58 -2.40
N ILE A 186 -3.02 -10.58 -3.20
CA ILE A 186 -1.86 -11.44 -2.96
C ILE A 186 -0.64 -10.76 -3.59
N GLU A 187 0.34 -10.40 -2.77
CA GLU A 187 1.64 -9.88 -3.20
C GLU A 187 2.74 -10.84 -2.72
N GLY A 188 3.32 -11.59 -3.66
CA GLY A 188 4.21 -12.69 -3.35
C GLY A 188 3.48 -13.79 -2.57
N ARG A 189 3.87 -14.01 -1.31
CA ARG A 189 3.30 -15.05 -0.43
C ARG A 189 2.29 -14.51 0.59
N TYR A 190 1.95 -13.23 0.52
CA TYR A 190 1.22 -12.55 1.57
C TYR A 190 -0.01 -11.84 1.03
N ALA A 191 -1.09 -11.84 1.82
CA ALA A 191 -2.28 -11.06 1.54
C ALA A 191 -2.12 -9.65 2.14
N VAL A 192 -2.44 -8.62 1.35
CA VAL A 192 -2.35 -7.21 1.74
C VAL A 192 -3.58 -6.45 1.28
N ASN A 193 -3.86 -5.34 1.97
CA ASN A 193 -4.70 -4.28 1.43
C ASN A 193 -3.78 -3.25 0.78
N ARG A 194 -4.00 -2.92 -0.48
CA ARG A 194 -3.07 -2.09 -1.27
C ARG A 194 -3.68 -0.75 -1.63
N VAL A 195 -2.97 0.33 -1.34
CA VAL A 195 -3.19 1.65 -1.93
C VAL A 195 -2.77 1.61 -3.40
N ALA A 196 -3.74 1.54 -4.29
CA ALA A 196 -3.52 1.40 -5.73
C ALA A 196 -3.28 2.76 -6.41
N SER A 197 -3.92 3.82 -5.94
CA SER A 197 -3.69 5.18 -6.42
C SER A 197 -4.07 6.22 -5.37
N VAL A 198 -3.44 7.40 -5.46
CA VAL A 198 -3.77 8.59 -4.66
C VAL A 198 -3.72 9.80 -5.57
N HIS A 199 -4.82 10.55 -5.66
CA HIS A 199 -4.91 11.72 -6.53
C HIS A 199 -6.08 12.63 -6.17
N GLY A 200 -5.99 13.89 -6.59
CA GLY A 200 -7.13 14.81 -6.60
C GLY A 200 -8.20 14.33 -7.59
N LYS A 201 -9.47 14.43 -7.21
CA LYS A 201 -10.63 14.01 -8.00
C LYS A 201 -11.58 15.20 -8.21
N GLU A 202 -12.26 15.27 -9.34
CA GLU A 202 -13.24 16.33 -9.55
C GLU A 202 -14.46 16.13 -8.66
N ILE A 203 -15.02 17.24 -8.18
CA ILE A 203 -16.23 17.24 -7.35
C ILE A 203 -17.40 16.53 -8.07
N GLY A 204 -17.54 16.73 -9.39
CA GLY A 204 -18.55 16.07 -10.21
C GLY A 204 -18.40 14.54 -10.26
N GLU A 205 -17.18 14.01 -10.15
CA GLU A 205 -16.96 12.56 -10.08
C GLU A 205 -17.34 12.01 -8.70
N ILE A 206 -17.09 12.75 -7.62
CA ILE A 206 -17.57 12.39 -6.28
C ILE A 206 -19.09 12.35 -6.25
N ARG A 207 -19.75 13.34 -6.88
CA ARG A 207 -21.21 13.36 -7.07
C ARG A 207 -21.69 12.11 -7.82
N SER A 208 -20.99 11.71 -8.88
CA SER A 208 -21.33 10.48 -9.62
C SER A 208 -21.28 9.22 -8.73
N PHE A 209 -20.36 9.14 -7.76
CA PHE A 209 -20.32 8.00 -6.83
C PHE A 209 -21.55 7.96 -5.90
N LEU A 210 -22.03 9.12 -5.47
CA LEU A 210 -23.24 9.26 -4.66
C LEU A 210 -24.48 8.87 -5.48
N GLU A 211 -24.60 9.39 -6.70
CA GLU A 211 -25.69 9.09 -7.64
C GLU A 211 -25.78 7.58 -7.96
N LYS A 212 -24.62 6.92 -8.07
CA LYS A 212 -24.52 5.46 -8.28
C LYS A 212 -24.73 4.64 -7.01
N ARG A 213 -25.07 5.27 -5.87
CA ARG A 213 -25.30 4.62 -4.57
C ARG A 213 -24.12 3.76 -4.10
N LEU A 214 -22.90 4.22 -4.35
CA LEU A 214 -21.68 3.51 -3.96
C LEU A 214 -21.24 3.80 -2.53
N LEU A 215 -21.87 4.75 -1.84
CA LEU A 215 -21.48 5.17 -0.50
C LEU A 215 -21.60 4.01 0.49
N ARG A 216 -20.58 3.84 1.34
CA ARG A 216 -20.49 2.79 2.35
C ARG A 216 -20.27 3.34 3.75
N TYR A 217 -19.51 4.43 3.86
CA TYR A 217 -19.27 5.12 5.13
C TYR A 217 -19.20 6.62 4.89
N TRP A 218 -19.65 7.40 5.88
CA TRP A 218 -19.42 8.84 5.91
C TRP A 218 -19.27 9.37 7.35
N ASP A 219 -18.35 10.32 7.52
CA ASP A 219 -18.30 11.17 8.71
C ASP A 219 -19.27 12.33 8.53
N GLU A 220 -20.50 12.16 9.02
CA GLU A 220 -21.61 13.10 8.84
C GLU A 220 -21.23 14.56 9.09
N LYS A 221 -20.52 14.85 10.18
CA LYS A 221 -20.23 16.23 10.59
C LYS A 221 -19.24 16.86 9.62
N ARG A 222 -18.14 16.17 9.34
CA ARG A 222 -17.07 16.68 8.46
C ARG A 222 -17.53 16.69 7.00
N ALA A 223 -18.25 15.66 6.57
CA ALA A 223 -18.84 15.56 5.24
C ALA A 223 -19.84 16.68 4.96
N LYS A 224 -20.74 17.01 5.90
CA LYS A 224 -21.70 18.12 5.76
C LYS A 224 -20.99 19.45 5.51
N GLY A 225 -19.96 19.76 6.30
CA GLY A 225 -19.15 20.98 6.10
C GLY A 225 -18.44 20.98 4.75
N TRP A 226 -17.89 19.83 4.34
CA TRP A 226 -17.23 19.69 3.04
C TRP A 226 -18.19 19.88 1.85
N PHE A 227 -19.41 19.33 1.91
CA PHE A 227 -20.43 19.53 0.87
C PHE A 227 -20.81 21.01 0.72
N GLN A 228 -20.98 21.72 1.84
CA GLN A 228 -21.30 23.14 1.85
C GLN A 228 -20.18 23.96 1.20
N SER A 229 -18.91 23.70 1.54
CA SER A 229 -17.77 24.39 0.92
C SER A 229 -17.57 24.04 -0.55
N ALA A 230 -17.95 22.82 -0.96
CA ALA A 230 -17.81 22.34 -2.33
C ALA A 230 -18.91 22.84 -3.28
N GLY A 231 -19.87 23.64 -2.79
CA GLY A 231 -21.01 24.11 -3.60
C GLY A 231 -21.91 22.98 -4.10
N LEU A 232 -21.79 21.79 -3.52
CA LEU A 232 -22.66 20.67 -3.81
C LEU A 232 -23.96 20.88 -3.03
N GLN A 233 -25.09 21.02 -3.74
CA GLN A 233 -26.39 20.88 -3.10
C GLN A 233 -26.40 19.55 -2.35
N PHE A 234 -26.87 19.55 -1.10
CA PHE A 234 -27.06 18.32 -0.33
C PHE A 234 -27.83 17.35 -1.21
N TYR A 235 -27.15 16.30 -1.66
CA TYR A 235 -27.80 15.27 -2.46
C TYR A 235 -28.77 14.59 -1.51
N GLN A 236 -30.06 14.98 -1.55
CA GLN A 236 -31.09 14.28 -0.80
C GLN A 236 -31.68 13.19 -1.69
N PRO A 237 -31.86 11.97 -1.16
CA PRO A 237 -31.58 11.55 0.20
C PRO A 237 -30.20 10.86 0.32
N MET A 238 -29.19 11.56 0.85
CA MET A 238 -28.28 10.91 1.81
C MET A 238 -29.18 10.32 2.89
N PRO A 239 -28.97 9.07 3.36
CA PRO A 239 -29.90 8.44 4.29
C PRO A 239 -30.08 9.32 5.51
N ILE A 240 -31.25 9.93 5.61
CA ILE A 240 -31.84 10.31 6.88
C ILE A 240 -32.04 8.98 7.60
N GLU A 241 -31.64 8.89 8.87
CA GLU A 241 -31.93 7.73 9.72
C GLU A 241 -33.35 7.21 9.40
N GLY A 242 -33.43 6.00 8.83
CA GLY A 242 -34.70 5.30 8.64
C GLY A 242 -35.32 5.21 7.25
N THR A 243 -34.78 5.79 6.16
CA THR A 243 -35.48 5.65 4.85
C THR A 243 -34.56 5.36 3.65
N ILE A 244 -34.84 4.18 3.05
CA ILE A 244 -34.47 3.62 1.73
C ILE A 244 -33.43 2.48 1.78
N PRO A 245 -33.82 1.25 1.40
CA PRO A 245 -32.95 0.08 1.36
C PRO A 245 -32.00 0.16 0.15
N SER A 246 -30.81 0.70 0.38
CA SER A 246 -29.63 0.11 -0.25
C SER A 246 -29.53 -1.34 0.28
N PRO A 247 -29.20 -2.35 -0.54
CA PRO A 247 -28.94 -3.70 -0.03
C PRO A 247 -27.77 -3.74 0.98
N LYS A 248 -27.01 -2.63 1.10
CA LYS A 248 -25.93 -2.45 2.06
C LYS A 248 -26.21 -1.24 2.96
N THR A 249 -26.29 -1.46 4.27
CA THR A 249 -26.36 -0.40 5.29
C THR A 249 -25.17 0.56 5.13
N ILE A 250 -25.43 1.86 5.08
CA ILE A 250 -24.41 2.91 5.09
C ILE A 250 -24.04 3.20 6.55
N LEU A 251 -22.74 3.17 6.85
CA LEU A 251 -22.23 3.33 8.21
C LEU A 251 -21.82 4.78 8.50
N SER A 252 -21.97 5.19 9.75
CA SER A 252 -21.63 6.52 10.24
C SER A 252 -20.39 6.51 11.14
N LYS A 253 -19.89 7.69 11.49
CA LYS A 253 -18.88 7.85 12.55
C LYS A 253 -19.35 7.28 13.89
N THR A 254 -20.65 7.33 14.19
CA THR A 254 -21.18 6.77 15.45
C THR A 254 -21.11 5.24 15.47
N ASP A 255 -21.34 4.60 14.32
CA ASP A 255 -21.20 3.14 14.17
C ASP A 255 -19.74 2.72 14.33
N LEU A 256 -18.80 3.51 13.79
CA LEU A 256 -17.38 3.27 13.97
C LEU A 256 -16.99 3.29 15.45
N VAL A 257 -17.44 4.28 16.22
CA VAL A 257 -17.16 4.35 17.67
C VAL A 257 -17.72 3.12 18.40
N LYS A 258 -18.94 2.70 18.07
CA LYS A 258 -19.53 1.48 18.66
C LYS A 258 -18.73 0.23 18.30
N TYR A 259 -18.27 0.13 17.05
CA TYR A 259 -17.45 -0.96 16.56
C TYR A 259 -16.10 -1.04 17.29
N GLU A 260 -15.41 0.09 17.43
CA GLU A 260 -14.14 0.19 18.16
C GLU A 260 -14.30 -0.20 19.64
N GLN A 261 -15.36 0.27 20.30
CA GLN A 261 -15.67 -0.12 21.68
C GLN A 261 -15.96 -1.61 21.81
N ALA A 262 -16.68 -2.20 20.87
CA ALA A 262 -16.96 -3.63 20.85
C ALA A 262 -15.67 -4.46 20.66
N ALA A 263 -14.79 -4.03 19.75
CA ALA A 263 -13.49 -4.66 19.51
C ALA A 263 -12.60 -4.61 20.76
N LEU A 264 -12.54 -3.46 21.45
CA LEU A 264 -11.80 -3.30 22.70
C LEU A 264 -12.36 -4.19 23.82
N ARG A 265 -13.68 -4.33 23.92
CA ARG A 265 -14.33 -5.23 24.90
C ARG A 265 -14.01 -6.68 24.61
N ALA A 266 -13.97 -7.08 23.34
CA ALA A 266 -13.63 -8.45 22.94
C ALA A 266 -12.18 -8.81 23.27
N GLN A 267 -11.24 -7.86 23.18
CA GLN A 267 -9.83 -8.08 23.53
C GLN A 267 -9.56 -8.22 25.04
N ARG A 268 -10.52 -7.81 25.89
CA ARG A 268 -10.41 -7.87 27.36
C ARG A 268 -11.06 -9.13 27.97
N ARG A 269 -11.70 -9.96 27.15
CA ARG A 269 -12.29 -11.24 27.54
C ARG A 269 -11.35 -12.37 27.17
#